data_AF-A0A6M0RP08-F1
#
_entry.id   AF-A0A6M0RP08-F1
#
_cell.length_a   1.000
_cell.length_b   1.000
_cell.length_c   1.000
_cell.angle_alpha   90.00
_cell.angle_beta   90.00
_cell.angle_gamma   90.00
#
_symmetry.space_group_name_H-M   'P 1'
#
loop_
_entity.id
_entity.type
_entity.pdbx_description
1 polymer ?
#
loop_
_entity_poly.entity_id
_entity_poly.type
_entity_poly.pdbx_seq_one_letter_code
_entity_poly.pdbx_strand_id
1 'polypeptide(L)'
;MNPDQVSQNAACIDLELTWFSTLLEHRIKLYFEGEPPPDDLFAIIPPPELRHNDAPYATLVHQLHLQPEDRLVLCLCLIPHLKPHLLDTFFIRNQNLDRGYTEFGGLTGNVHSGFLPTCETAMFLLAGDNLSARLRYDNLFQPKHILFTQGILTLDYPHQNEPPLCAALSLSPEYRQQLLTGQPYTPAFGAKFPAQEITTALDWDHLVLNPATRQEIDHILAWVQNKDLLMDHWQLKQRIKPGYRSLFYGPPGTGKTLTACLLGKKVGLPVFHVELSNVLSKYIGETEKNLAKLFDRANYHDWILFFDEADSLFGKRLESQSSNDRAANQQVSYLLQRIEDYAGLVILATNLQSHLDNAFARRFQSMIRFPKPNPEQRLQLWQDTFINKPFKVAKDVDFEAFAHEYELTGGNIINILHYACVKAVNRKPQKIHKDDVLNGIQRELQKEGKLNGSAYSSWDSLPTVPKKNSNSPTGKPLWLGSSITME
;
A
#
# COMPACT_ATOMS: atom_id res chain seq x y z
N MET A 1 -2.28 19.87 9.58
CA MET A 1 -1.76 21.25 9.60
C MET A 1 -2.04 21.93 10.94
N ASN A 2 -1.14 22.77 11.44
CA ASN A 2 -1.41 23.75 12.51
C ASN A 2 -2.30 24.89 11.92
N PRO A 3 -3.23 25.52 12.68
CA PRO A 3 -4.00 26.71 12.26
C PRO A 3 -3.28 27.75 11.39
N ASP A 4 -2.01 28.05 11.69
CA ASP A 4 -1.22 29.01 10.90
C ASP A 4 -0.95 28.49 9.47
N GLN A 5 -0.61 27.21 9.34
CA GLN A 5 -0.34 26.57 8.05
C GLN A 5 -1.61 26.46 7.19
N VAL A 6 -2.77 26.24 7.83
CA VAL A 6 -4.07 26.27 7.13
C VAL A 6 -4.33 27.66 6.56
N SER A 7 -4.10 28.70 7.35
CA SER A 7 -4.31 30.09 6.93
C SER A 7 -3.37 30.50 5.79
N GLN A 8 -2.11 30.10 5.86
CA GLN A 8 -1.12 30.31 4.79
C GLN A 8 -1.50 29.58 3.50
N ASN A 9 -1.95 28.34 3.60
CA ASN A 9 -2.40 27.56 2.45
C ASN A 9 -3.66 28.15 1.81
N ALA A 10 -4.62 28.59 2.63
CA ALA A 10 -5.80 29.29 2.14
C ALA A 10 -5.42 30.59 1.40
N ALA A 11 -4.47 31.38 1.93
CA ALA A 11 -4.00 32.59 1.26
C ALA A 11 -3.35 32.31 -0.11
N CYS A 12 -2.50 31.27 -0.21
CA CYS A 12 -1.91 30.86 -1.49
C CYS A 12 -2.98 30.45 -2.50
N ILE A 13 -3.95 29.62 -2.09
CA ILE A 13 -5.04 29.17 -2.97
C ILE A 13 -5.93 30.36 -3.37
N ASP A 14 -6.22 31.30 -2.47
CA ASP A 14 -7.07 32.45 -2.77
C ASP A 14 -6.45 33.38 -3.83
N LEU A 15 -5.13 33.58 -3.79
CA LEU A 15 -4.39 34.30 -4.83
C LEU A 15 -4.53 33.63 -6.20
N GLU A 16 -4.38 32.31 -6.25
CA GLU A 16 -4.51 31.51 -7.47
C GLU A 16 -5.93 31.53 -8.03
N LEU A 17 -6.94 31.42 -7.15
CA LEU A 17 -8.35 31.51 -7.56
C LEU A 17 -8.70 32.91 -8.07
N THR A 18 -8.13 33.97 -7.49
CA THR A 18 -8.30 35.35 -7.98
C THR A 18 -7.70 35.53 -9.37
N TRP A 19 -6.50 34.98 -9.58
CA TRP A 19 -5.85 34.95 -10.89
C TRP A 19 -6.67 34.15 -11.92
N PHE A 20 -7.17 32.96 -11.54
CA PHE A 20 -8.07 32.16 -12.36
C PHE A 20 -9.33 32.92 -12.76
N SER A 21 -9.99 33.62 -11.82
CA SER A 21 -11.19 34.41 -12.12
C SER A 21 -10.90 35.52 -13.13
N THR A 22 -9.76 36.20 -13.01
CA THR A 22 -9.33 37.24 -13.96
C THR A 22 -9.14 36.66 -15.37
N LEU A 23 -8.52 35.47 -15.47
CA LEU A 23 -8.36 34.74 -16.73
C LEU A 23 -9.69 34.29 -17.33
N LEU A 24 -10.61 33.77 -16.52
CA LEU A 24 -11.93 33.34 -16.94
C LEU A 24 -12.73 34.51 -17.51
N GLU A 25 -12.78 35.64 -16.79
CA GLU A 25 -13.48 36.84 -17.23
C GLU A 25 -12.91 37.36 -18.56
N HIS A 26 -11.57 37.40 -18.68
CA HIS A 26 -10.92 37.80 -19.92
C HIS A 26 -11.25 36.86 -21.08
N ARG A 27 -11.20 35.54 -20.87
CA ARG A 27 -11.50 34.54 -21.91
C ARG A 27 -12.95 34.60 -22.37
N ILE A 28 -13.89 34.71 -21.43
CA ILE A 28 -15.33 34.81 -21.73
C ILE A 28 -15.62 36.10 -22.51
N LYS A 29 -15.00 37.22 -22.13
CA LYS A 29 -15.12 38.49 -22.86
C LYS A 29 -14.68 38.36 -24.31
N LEU A 30 -13.46 37.85 -24.56
CA LEU A 30 -12.93 37.65 -25.92
C LEU A 30 -13.86 36.78 -26.77
N TYR A 31 -14.38 35.68 -26.21
CA TYR A 31 -15.28 34.77 -26.92
C TYR A 31 -16.58 35.46 -27.36
N PHE A 32 -17.22 36.23 -26.48
CA PHE A 32 -18.48 36.92 -26.82
C PHE A 32 -18.28 38.16 -27.69
N GLU A 33 -17.12 38.79 -27.66
CA GLU A 33 -16.76 39.90 -28.55
C GLU A 33 -16.25 39.42 -29.92
N GLY A 34 -16.00 38.11 -30.07
CA GLY A 34 -15.47 37.53 -31.31
C GLY A 34 -14.01 37.93 -31.58
N GLU A 35 -13.28 38.29 -30.51
CA GLU A 35 -11.87 38.65 -30.60
C GLU A 35 -10.99 37.40 -30.51
N PRO A 36 -9.95 37.27 -31.36
CA PRO A 36 -9.07 36.12 -31.32
C PRO A 36 -8.29 36.06 -29.98
N PRO A 37 -8.04 34.86 -29.44
CA PRO A 37 -7.17 34.67 -28.28
C PRO A 37 -5.79 35.31 -28.49
N PRO A 38 -5.20 35.92 -27.45
CA PRO A 38 -3.80 36.32 -27.51
C PRO A 38 -2.89 35.09 -27.65
N ASP A 39 -1.76 35.24 -28.35
CA ASP A 39 -0.77 34.18 -28.55
C ASP A 39 -0.15 33.69 -27.23
N ASP A 40 0.04 34.62 -26.28
CA ASP A 40 0.53 34.37 -24.93
C ASP A 40 -0.41 34.99 -23.88
N LEU A 41 -1.33 34.16 -23.39
CA LEU A 41 -2.29 34.53 -22.34
C LEU A 41 -1.60 34.88 -21.02
N PHE A 42 -0.52 34.19 -20.69
CA PHE A 42 0.14 34.30 -19.39
C PHE A 42 1.12 35.48 -19.32
N ALA A 43 1.58 36.00 -20.47
CA ALA A 43 2.27 37.29 -20.52
C ALA A 43 1.33 38.47 -20.17
N ILE A 44 0.05 38.39 -20.55
CA ILE A 44 -0.94 39.43 -20.28
C ILE A 44 -1.47 39.33 -18.85
N ILE A 45 -1.75 38.10 -18.40
CA ILE A 45 -2.30 37.82 -17.08
C ILE A 45 -1.36 36.82 -16.37
N PRO A 46 -0.24 37.30 -15.82
CA PRO A 46 0.77 36.43 -15.21
C PRO A 46 0.26 35.77 -13.93
N PRO A 47 0.69 34.53 -13.64
CA PRO A 47 0.32 33.86 -12.41
C PRO A 47 0.93 34.54 -11.18
N PRO A 48 0.29 34.43 -10.01
CA PRO A 48 0.76 35.08 -8.79
C PRO A 48 2.04 34.44 -8.25
N GLU A 49 2.85 35.21 -7.51
CA GLU A 49 3.97 34.68 -6.73
C GLU A 49 3.47 34.03 -5.44
N LEU A 50 3.87 32.78 -5.20
CA LEU A 50 3.48 32.02 -4.00
C LEU A 50 4.54 32.20 -2.90
N ARG A 51 4.28 33.09 -1.92
CA ARG A 51 5.28 33.48 -0.90
C ARG A 51 5.42 32.52 0.28
N HIS A 52 4.41 31.68 0.55
CA HIS A 52 4.43 30.74 1.68
C HIS A 52 4.91 29.36 1.26
N ASN A 53 6.22 29.15 1.18
CA ASN A 53 6.80 27.90 0.67
C ASN A 53 6.41 26.64 1.46
N ASP A 54 6.02 26.79 2.72
CA ASP A 54 5.60 25.69 3.61
C ASP A 54 4.09 25.36 3.51
N ALA A 55 3.33 26.15 2.72
CA ALA A 55 1.94 25.88 2.44
C ALA A 55 1.82 24.71 1.44
N PRO A 56 1.03 23.64 1.72
CA PRO A 56 0.99 22.45 0.87
C PRO A 56 0.74 22.71 -0.62
N TYR A 57 -0.11 23.67 -0.98
CA TYR A 57 -0.31 24.07 -2.36
C TYR A 57 0.95 24.68 -2.99
N ALA A 58 1.59 25.65 -2.32
CA ALA A 58 2.79 26.30 -2.83
C ALA A 58 3.98 25.32 -2.91
N THR A 59 4.11 24.44 -1.91
CA THR A 59 5.08 23.36 -1.91
C THR A 59 4.92 22.47 -3.15
N LEU A 60 3.69 22.09 -3.49
CA LEU A 60 3.41 21.27 -4.68
C LEU A 60 3.84 21.97 -5.98
N VAL A 61 3.44 23.23 -6.15
CA VAL A 61 3.79 24.03 -7.33
C VAL A 61 5.30 24.14 -7.50
N HIS A 62 6.03 24.44 -6.42
CA HIS A 62 7.48 24.61 -6.46
C HIS A 62 8.23 23.28 -6.65
N GLN A 63 7.83 22.20 -5.96
CA GLN A 63 8.49 20.90 -6.06
C GLN A 63 8.39 20.32 -7.47
N LEU A 64 7.22 20.44 -8.09
CA LEU A 64 6.97 19.91 -9.43
C LEU A 64 7.26 20.91 -10.56
N HIS A 65 7.71 22.12 -10.23
CA HIS A 65 8.01 23.19 -11.19
C HIS A 65 6.83 23.43 -12.16
N LEU A 66 5.61 23.48 -11.62
CA LEU A 66 4.39 23.59 -12.41
C LEU A 66 4.37 24.90 -13.20
N GLN A 67 4.13 24.78 -14.51
CA GLN A 67 4.03 25.91 -15.42
C GLN A 67 2.67 26.63 -15.24
N PRO A 68 2.49 27.85 -15.79
CA PRO A 68 1.24 28.58 -15.67
C PRO A 68 0.01 27.78 -16.15
N GLU A 69 0.15 27.05 -17.26
CA GLU A 69 -0.90 26.17 -17.78
C GLU A 69 -1.26 25.04 -16.81
N ASP A 70 -0.28 24.45 -16.13
CA ASP A 70 -0.51 23.40 -15.13
C ASP A 70 -1.27 23.95 -13.93
N ARG A 71 -0.88 25.14 -13.48
CA ARG A 71 -1.50 25.85 -12.35
C ARG A 71 -2.95 26.22 -12.67
N LEU A 72 -3.25 26.65 -13.90
CA LEU A 72 -4.61 26.90 -14.36
C LEU A 72 -5.46 25.62 -14.29
N VAL A 73 -4.98 24.51 -14.84
CA VAL A 73 -5.72 23.23 -14.83
C VAL A 73 -5.91 22.72 -13.39
N LEU A 74 -4.90 22.89 -12.54
CA LEU A 74 -4.99 22.55 -11.12
C LEU A 74 -6.04 23.40 -10.38
N CYS A 75 -6.08 24.71 -10.63
CA CYS A 75 -7.12 25.60 -10.09
C CYS A 75 -8.52 25.17 -10.52
N LEU A 76 -8.68 24.87 -11.81
CA LEU A 76 -9.94 24.39 -12.37
C LEU A 76 -10.46 23.15 -11.62
N CYS A 77 -9.57 22.22 -11.25
CA CYS A 77 -9.92 21.01 -10.50
C CYS A 77 -10.15 21.25 -8.99
N LEU A 78 -9.59 22.33 -8.43
CA LEU A 78 -9.79 22.71 -7.02
C LEU A 78 -11.11 23.43 -6.78
N ILE A 79 -11.56 24.22 -7.76
CA ILE A 79 -12.74 25.09 -7.63
C ILE A 79 -14.02 24.33 -7.20
N PRO A 80 -14.37 23.16 -7.78
CA PRO A 80 -15.55 22.40 -7.36
C PRO A 80 -15.56 22.02 -5.87
N HIS A 81 -14.39 21.97 -5.21
CA HIS A 81 -14.25 21.63 -3.80
C HIS A 81 -14.25 22.83 -2.86
N LEU A 82 -13.96 24.03 -3.37
CA LEU A 82 -13.69 25.23 -2.57
C LEU A 82 -14.68 26.37 -2.82
N LYS A 83 -14.83 26.77 -4.08
CA LYS A 83 -15.67 27.91 -4.50
C LYS A 83 -16.44 27.55 -5.79
N PRO A 84 -17.34 26.55 -5.78
CA PRO A 84 -17.94 26.00 -7.00
C PRO A 84 -18.66 27.04 -7.87
N HIS A 85 -19.19 28.11 -7.26
CA HIS A 85 -19.85 29.22 -7.94
C HIS A 85 -18.96 29.96 -8.95
N LEU A 86 -17.63 29.87 -8.85
CA LEU A 86 -16.71 30.48 -9.82
C LEU A 86 -16.82 29.86 -11.22
N LEU A 87 -17.42 28.67 -11.36
CA LEU A 87 -17.64 28.00 -12.65
C LEU A 87 -19.07 28.18 -13.19
N ASP A 88 -19.95 28.88 -12.46
CA ASP A 88 -21.36 29.02 -12.87
C ASP A 88 -21.51 29.76 -14.21
N THR A 89 -20.53 30.60 -14.58
CA THR A 89 -20.46 31.27 -15.89
C THR A 89 -20.50 30.28 -17.07
N PHE A 90 -20.06 29.04 -16.89
CA PHE A 90 -20.12 28.03 -17.96
C PHE A 90 -21.53 27.47 -18.20
N PHE A 91 -22.50 27.74 -17.32
CA PHE A 91 -23.91 27.38 -17.54
C PHE A 91 -24.67 28.36 -18.45
N ILE A 92 -24.01 29.42 -18.94
CA ILE A 92 -24.63 30.35 -19.91
C ILE A 92 -25.12 29.55 -21.12
N ARG A 93 -26.42 29.67 -21.42
CA ARG A 93 -27.04 29.02 -22.57
C ARG A 93 -26.94 29.89 -23.82
N ASN A 94 -26.73 29.23 -24.95
CA ASN A 94 -26.90 29.85 -26.25
C ASN A 94 -28.40 30.01 -26.54
N GLN A 95 -28.87 31.27 -26.57
CA GLN A 95 -30.29 31.60 -26.76
C GLN A 95 -30.85 31.12 -28.10
N ASN A 96 -30.00 30.94 -29.11
CA ASN A 96 -30.43 30.51 -30.45
C ASN A 96 -30.58 28.98 -30.57
N LEU A 97 -29.86 28.21 -29.75
CA LEU A 97 -29.80 26.75 -29.86
C LEU A 97 -30.43 26.02 -28.66
N ASP A 98 -30.89 26.75 -27.65
CA ASP A 98 -31.40 26.24 -26.37
C ASP A 98 -30.52 25.13 -25.75
N ARG A 99 -29.20 25.33 -25.84
CA ARG A 99 -28.18 24.45 -25.26
C ARG A 99 -26.97 25.25 -24.78
N GLY A 100 -26.14 24.64 -23.94
CA GLY A 100 -24.84 25.21 -23.56
C GLY A 100 -23.87 25.29 -24.75
N TYR A 101 -22.84 26.13 -24.63
CA TYR A 101 -21.76 26.20 -25.60
C TYR A 101 -20.93 24.91 -25.52
N THR A 102 -20.70 24.26 -26.67
CA THR A 102 -19.98 22.98 -26.72
C THR A 102 -18.51 23.18 -26.35
N GLU A 103 -17.97 24.34 -26.71
CA GLU A 103 -16.61 24.78 -26.46
C GLU A 103 -16.31 24.96 -24.97
N PHE A 104 -17.33 25.22 -24.14
CA PHE A 104 -17.13 25.34 -22.69
C PHE A 104 -16.92 23.97 -22.02
N GLY A 105 -17.35 22.89 -22.68
CA GLY A 105 -17.33 21.55 -22.11
C GLY A 105 -18.09 21.46 -20.79
N GLY A 106 -17.58 20.63 -19.89
CA GLY A 106 -18.12 20.45 -18.55
C GLY A 106 -19.29 19.48 -18.45
N LEU A 107 -19.48 18.96 -17.24
CA LEU A 107 -20.60 18.10 -16.85
C LEU A 107 -21.36 18.76 -15.70
N THR A 108 -22.65 18.44 -15.56
CA THR A 108 -23.43 18.86 -14.40
C THR A 108 -23.36 17.79 -13.32
N GLY A 109 -22.98 18.18 -12.10
CA GLY A 109 -22.91 17.26 -10.96
C GLY A 109 -24.29 16.70 -10.59
N ASN A 110 -24.40 15.37 -10.46
CA ASN A 110 -25.68 14.68 -10.25
C ASN A 110 -26.40 15.04 -8.93
N VAL A 111 -25.66 15.45 -7.90
CA VAL A 111 -26.20 15.68 -6.54
C VAL A 111 -26.27 17.16 -6.18
N HIS A 112 -25.20 17.91 -6.44
CA HIS A 112 -25.12 19.33 -6.08
C HIS A 112 -25.43 20.27 -7.25
N SER A 113 -25.71 19.74 -8.44
CA SER A 113 -26.04 20.49 -9.68
C SER A 113 -25.03 21.57 -10.09
N GLY A 114 -23.80 21.50 -9.58
CA GLY A 114 -22.71 22.43 -9.93
C GLY A 114 -21.91 21.95 -11.13
N PHE A 115 -21.07 22.83 -11.66
CA PHE A 115 -20.26 22.55 -12.83
C PHE A 115 -19.04 21.68 -12.48
N LEU A 116 -18.84 20.60 -13.23
CA LEU A 116 -17.66 19.73 -13.16
C LEU A 116 -16.85 19.94 -14.44
N PRO A 117 -15.61 20.45 -14.36
CA PRO A 117 -14.84 20.78 -15.54
C PRO A 117 -14.40 19.53 -16.32
N THR A 118 -14.26 19.68 -17.64
CA THR A 118 -13.66 18.66 -18.51
C THR A 118 -12.34 19.16 -19.11
N CYS A 119 -11.60 18.27 -19.77
CA CYS A 119 -10.44 18.67 -20.57
C CYS A 119 -10.80 19.74 -21.61
N GLU A 120 -12.00 19.71 -22.18
CA GLU A 120 -12.50 20.76 -23.07
C GLU A 120 -12.64 22.12 -22.35
N THR A 121 -13.13 22.14 -21.10
CA THR A 121 -13.18 23.38 -20.30
C THR A 121 -11.79 23.98 -20.10
N ALA A 122 -10.80 23.14 -19.77
CA ALA A 122 -9.42 23.57 -19.65
C ALA A 122 -8.85 24.06 -20.99
N MET A 123 -9.13 23.34 -22.08
CA MET A 123 -8.70 23.70 -23.43
C MET A 123 -9.27 25.04 -23.88
N PHE A 124 -10.54 25.32 -23.60
CA PHE A 124 -11.17 26.60 -23.87
C PHE A 124 -10.50 27.75 -23.13
N LEU A 125 -10.19 27.58 -21.84
CA LEU A 125 -9.50 28.59 -21.05
C LEU A 125 -8.09 28.88 -21.61
N LEU A 126 -7.35 27.83 -21.98
CA LEU A 126 -5.99 27.93 -22.48
C LEU A 126 -5.90 28.49 -23.90
N ALA A 127 -6.75 28.01 -24.81
CA ALA A 127 -6.61 28.21 -26.24
C ALA A 127 -7.81 28.84 -26.94
N GLY A 128 -8.99 28.85 -26.34
CA GLY A 128 -10.23 29.26 -27.00
C GLY A 128 -10.46 28.46 -28.30
N ASP A 129 -10.63 29.19 -29.40
CA ASP A 129 -10.78 28.68 -30.77
C ASP A 129 -9.47 28.66 -31.58
N ASN A 130 -8.35 29.12 -31.01
CA ASN A 130 -7.06 29.13 -31.69
C ASN A 130 -6.54 27.69 -31.87
N LEU A 131 -6.65 27.17 -33.09
CA LEU A 131 -6.30 25.79 -33.42
C LEU A 131 -4.82 25.45 -33.12
N SER A 132 -3.90 26.39 -33.37
CA SER A 132 -2.48 26.17 -33.10
C SER A 132 -2.23 26.02 -31.60
N ALA A 133 -2.84 26.88 -30.79
CA ALA A 133 -2.78 26.78 -29.33
C ALA A 133 -3.43 25.50 -28.81
N ARG A 134 -4.56 25.05 -29.39
CA ARG A 134 -5.21 23.79 -29.00
C ARG A 134 -4.31 22.58 -29.25
N LEU A 135 -3.64 22.53 -30.41
CA LEU A 135 -2.68 21.46 -30.71
C LEU A 135 -1.46 21.50 -29.78
N ARG A 136 -1.00 22.68 -29.39
CA ARG A 136 0.10 22.85 -28.42
C ARG A 136 -0.27 22.28 -27.05
N TYR A 137 -1.46 22.60 -26.56
CA TYR A 137 -1.90 22.24 -25.21
C TYR A 137 -2.51 20.84 -25.10
N ASP A 138 -2.74 20.11 -26.19
CA ASP A 138 -3.21 18.71 -26.14
C ASP A 138 -2.30 17.82 -25.27
N ASN A 139 -0.99 18.09 -25.30
CA ASN A 139 0.00 17.37 -24.50
C ASN A 139 -0.24 17.45 -22.98
N LEU A 140 -0.93 18.50 -22.48
CA LEU A 140 -1.26 18.63 -21.06
C LEU A 140 -2.18 17.52 -20.58
N PHE A 141 -3.04 16.99 -21.45
CA PHE A 141 -4.06 15.98 -21.13
C PHE A 141 -3.59 14.54 -21.40
N GLN A 142 -2.33 14.37 -21.83
CA GLN A 142 -1.76 13.07 -22.11
C GLN A 142 -1.31 12.37 -20.82
N PRO A 143 -1.40 11.03 -20.70
CA PRO A 143 -1.01 10.30 -19.49
C PRO A 143 0.45 10.49 -19.05
N LYS A 144 1.32 10.96 -19.94
CA LYS A 144 2.74 11.24 -19.68
C LYS A 144 2.99 12.60 -19.03
N HIS A 145 1.98 13.46 -18.96
CA HIS A 145 2.11 14.79 -18.39
C HIS A 145 2.30 14.73 -16.86
N ILE A 146 2.96 15.73 -16.26
CA ILE A 146 3.33 15.70 -14.84
C ILE A 146 2.12 15.58 -13.91
N LEU A 147 1.00 16.25 -14.26
CA LEU A 147 -0.24 16.21 -13.50
C LEU A 147 -0.87 14.81 -13.40
N PHE A 148 -0.62 13.94 -14.37
CA PHE A 148 -1.12 12.56 -14.38
C PHE A 148 -0.08 11.55 -13.89
N THR A 149 1.19 11.73 -14.27
CA THR A 149 2.29 10.86 -13.83
C THR A 149 2.61 11.00 -12.34
N GLN A 150 2.24 12.10 -11.70
CA GLN A 150 2.29 12.27 -10.25
C GLN A 150 0.97 11.90 -9.56
N GLY A 151 -0.05 11.48 -10.31
CA GLY A 151 -1.37 11.13 -9.77
C GLY A 151 -2.15 12.30 -9.17
N ILE A 152 -1.85 13.54 -9.57
CA ILE A 152 -2.53 14.74 -9.06
C ILE A 152 -3.95 14.79 -9.59
N LEU A 153 -4.11 14.58 -10.89
CA LEU A 153 -5.39 14.63 -11.59
C LEU A 153 -5.79 13.25 -12.11
N THR A 154 -7.10 13.05 -12.21
CA THR A 154 -7.72 11.87 -12.81
C THR A 154 -8.66 12.27 -13.93
N LEU A 155 -8.76 11.40 -14.93
CA LEU A 155 -9.67 11.54 -16.07
C LEU A 155 -10.81 10.52 -15.93
N ASP A 156 -12.03 11.02 -15.82
CA ASP A 156 -13.23 10.19 -15.75
C ASP A 156 -14.01 10.30 -17.06
N TYR A 157 -14.13 9.18 -17.79
CA TYR A 157 -14.89 9.10 -19.04
C TYR A 157 -16.33 8.67 -18.75
N PRO A 158 -17.33 9.55 -18.89
CA PRO A 158 -18.72 9.22 -18.57
C PRO A 158 -19.31 8.16 -19.50
N HIS A 159 -18.91 8.15 -20.77
CA HIS A 159 -19.38 7.23 -21.79
C HIS A 159 -18.23 6.67 -22.63
N GLN A 160 -18.42 5.45 -23.13
CA GLN A 160 -17.48 4.82 -24.08
C GLN A 160 -17.65 5.47 -25.46
N ASN A 161 -16.55 5.69 -26.18
CA ASN A 161 -16.47 6.30 -27.52
C ASN A 161 -16.73 7.82 -27.62
N GLU A 162 -16.58 8.56 -26.53
CA GLU A 162 -16.55 10.02 -26.57
C GLU A 162 -15.15 10.56 -26.95
N PRO A 163 -15.05 11.78 -27.52
CA PRO A 163 -13.78 12.44 -27.73
C PRO A 163 -12.96 12.55 -26.43
N PRO A 164 -11.62 12.46 -26.48
CA PRO A 164 -10.78 12.52 -25.29
C PRO A 164 -10.99 13.76 -24.41
N LEU A 165 -11.29 14.91 -25.03
CA LEU A 165 -11.50 16.17 -24.32
C LEU A 165 -12.82 16.23 -23.51
N CYS A 166 -13.75 15.30 -23.75
CA CYS A 166 -14.98 15.16 -22.96
C CYS A 166 -14.74 14.54 -21.57
N ALA A 167 -13.52 14.06 -21.29
CA ALA A 167 -13.19 13.50 -19.98
C ALA A 167 -13.34 14.56 -18.88
N ALA A 168 -14.02 14.19 -17.79
CA ALA A 168 -14.08 15.02 -16.59
C ALA A 168 -12.70 15.07 -15.93
N LEU A 169 -12.26 16.28 -15.62
CA LEU A 169 -11.04 16.57 -14.89
C LEU A 169 -11.36 16.64 -13.39
N SER A 170 -10.76 15.75 -12.62
CA SER A 170 -10.96 15.69 -11.17
C SER A 170 -9.62 15.64 -10.43
N LEU A 171 -9.57 16.26 -9.26
CA LEU A 171 -8.44 16.13 -8.34
C LEU A 171 -8.49 14.73 -7.71
N SER A 172 -7.35 14.04 -7.65
CA SER A 172 -7.32 12.73 -7.01
C SER A 172 -7.66 12.84 -5.52
N PRO A 173 -8.32 11.83 -4.92
CA PRO A 173 -8.65 11.83 -3.49
C PRO A 173 -7.45 12.14 -2.58
N GLU A 174 -6.27 11.67 -2.99
CA GLU A 174 -4.98 11.84 -2.34
C GLU A 174 -4.59 13.31 -2.26
N TYR A 175 -4.45 13.96 -3.42
CA TYR A 175 -4.08 15.36 -3.51
C TYR A 175 -5.18 16.28 -3.02
N ARG A 176 -6.45 15.87 -3.11
CA ARG A 176 -7.56 16.57 -2.47
C ARG A 176 -7.37 16.62 -0.96
N GLN A 177 -7.04 15.50 -0.30
CA GLN A 177 -6.80 15.51 1.13
C GLN A 177 -5.53 16.30 1.48
N GLN A 178 -4.45 16.09 0.74
CA GLN A 178 -3.17 16.77 1.00
C GLN A 178 -3.28 18.29 0.81
N LEU A 179 -3.87 18.77 -0.29
CA LEU A 179 -3.99 20.20 -0.58
C LEU A 179 -4.98 20.90 0.35
N LEU A 180 -6.06 20.23 0.77
CA LEU A 180 -7.08 20.85 1.63
C LEU A 180 -6.76 20.75 3.13
N THR A 181 -6.14 19.65 3.57
CA THR A 181 -5.95 19.35 5.01
C THR A 181 -4.49 19.23 5.43
N GLY A 182 -3.57 19.07 4.46
CA GLY A 182 -2.13 18.91 4.67
C GLY A 182 -1.77 17.63 5.42
N GLN A 183 -2.72 16.71 5.50
CA GLN A 183 -2.50 15.37 6.02
C GLN A 183 -2.18 14.42 4.87
N PRO A 184 -1.30 13.43 5.08
CA PRO A 184 -1.14 12.35 4.11
C PRO A 184 -2.48 11.63 3.93
N TYR A 185 -2.77 11.23 2.70
CA TYR A 185 -3.95 10.45 2.41
C TYR A 185 -3.71 8.98 2.78
N THR A 186 -4.55 8.46 3.66
CA THR A 186 -4.61 7.04 4.00
C THR A 186 -5.92 6.47 3.42
N PRO A 187 -5.87 5.61 2.39
CA PRO A 187 -7.08 5.03 1.84
C PRO A 187 -7.78 4.16 2.89
N ALA A 188 -9.07 4.40 3.11
CA ALA A 188 -9.88 3.55 3.97
C ALA A 188 -10.10 2.17 3.31
N PHE A 189 -9.88 1.10 4.07
CA PHE A 189 -10.21 -0.26 3.64
C PHE A 189 -11.71 -0.37 3.36
N GLY A 190 -12.08 -0.95 2.22
CA GLY A 190 -13.49 -1.12 1.88
C GLY A 190 -13.70 -1.79 0.52
N ALA A 191 -14.97 -1.90 0.09
CA ALA A 191 -15.32 -2.56 -1.17
C ALA A 191 -14.63 -1.95 -2.41
N LYS A 192 -14.25 -0.67 -2.35
CA LYS A 192 -13.56 0.05 -3.43
C LYS A 192 -12.03 -0.02 -3.37
N PHE A 193 -11.45 -0.47 -2.26
CA PHE A 193 -10.00 -0.53 -2.07
C PHE A 193 -9.61 -1.72 -1.17
N PRO A 194 -9.01 -2.78 -1.74
CA PRO A 194 -8.86 -4.07 -1.06
C PRO A 194 -7.61 -4.16 -0.16
N ALA A 195 -7.04 -3.03 0.27
CA ALA A 195 -5.83 -3.00 1.08
C ALA A 195 -5.96 -2.14 2.33
N GLN A 196 -5.36 -2.59 3.42
CA GLN A 196 -5.34 -1.90 4.71
C GLN A 196 -3.90 -1.61 5.11
N GLU A 197 -3.62 -0.38 5.54
CA GLU A 197 -2.30 -0.08 6.10
C GLU A 197 -2.10 -0.84 7.42
N ILE A 198 -0.98 -1.55 7.54
CA ILE A 198 -0.58 -2.28 8.74
C ILE A 198 0.67 -1.64 9.34
N THR A 199 0.62 -1.40 10.65
CA THR A 199 1.72 -0.81 11.43
C THR A 199 1.94 -1.62 12.70
N THR A 200 3.07 -1.36 13.38
CA THR A 200 3.38 -1.98 14.66
C THR A 200 4.05 -0.97 15.59
N ALA A 201 3.72 -1.04 16.87
CA ALA A 201 4.38 -0.25 17.91
C ALA A 201 5.78 -0.80 18.24
N LEU A 202 6.07 -2.06 17.87
CA LEU A 202 7.36 -2.69 18.13
C LEU A 202 8.48 -2.06 17.29
N ASP A 203 9.70 -2.15 17.78
CA ASP A 203 10.91 -1.74 17.08
C ASP A 203 11.65 -2.92 16.49
N TRP A 204 12.57 -2.65 15.56
CA TRP A 204 13.35 -3.65 14.82
C TRP A 204 14.08 -4.64 15.73
N ASP A 205 14.52 -4.20 16.91
CA ASP A 205 15.28 -5.03 17.85
C ASP A 205 14.41 -6.07 18.58
N HIS A 206 13.08 -5.89 18.58
CA HIS A 206 12.14 -6.88 19.11
C HIS A 206 11.87 -8.05 18.14
N LEU A 207 12.43 -7.99 16.92
CA LEU A 207 12.26 -9.03 15.91
C LEU A 207 13.25 -10.17 16.12
N VAL A 208 12.76 -11.26 16.70
CA VAL A 208 13.56 -12.49 16.89
C VAL A 208 13.42 -13.39 15.68
N LEU A 209 14.52 -13.54 14.92
CA LEU A 209 14.62 -14.44 13.75
C LEU A 209 15.84 -15.35 13.89
N ASN A 210 15.84 -16.48 13.20
CA ASN A 210 17.04 -17.31 13.04
C ASN A 210 18.04 -16.62 12.10
N PRO A 211 19.35 -16.87 12.27
CA PRO A 211 20.38 -16.16 11.52
C PRO A 211 20.20 -16.20 10.00
N ALA A 212 19.83 -17.37 9.45
CA ALA A 212 19.59 -17.53 8.02
C ALA A 212 18.42 -16.65 7.52
N THR A 213 17.30 -16.63 8.24
CA THR A 213 16.15 -15.80 7.89
C THR A 213 16.46 -14.32 8.07
N ARG A 214 17.21 -13.95 9.11
CA ARG A 214 17.67 -12.58 9.33
C ARG A 214 18.53 -12.07 8.17
N GLN A 215 19.47 -12.88 7.69
CA GLN A 215 20.32 -12.54 6.56
C GLN A 215 19.51 -12.26 5.28
N GLU A 216 18.52 -13.10 4.97
CA GLU A 216 17.65 -12.89 3.80
C GLU A 216 16.79 -11.62 3.96
N ILE A 217 16.29 -11.32 5.15
CA ILE A 217 15.57 -10.07 5.42
C ILE A 217 16.48 -8.85 5.28
N ASP A 218 17.73 -8.95 5.76
CA ASP A 218 18.72 -7.88 5.61
C ASP A 218 19.08 -7.66 4.12
N HIS A 219 19.06 -8.70 3.27
CA HIS A 219 19.18 -8.55 1.82
C HIS A 219 18.02 -7.76 1.20
N ILE A 220 16.78 -8.02 1.62
CA ILE A 220 15.62 -7.22 1.18
C ILE A 220 15.78 -5.77 1.62
N LEU A 221 16.18 -5.54 2.87
CA LEU A 221 16.40 -4.20 3.41
C LEU A 221 17.46 -3.43 2.58
N ALA A 222 18.58 -4.09 2.29
CA ALA A 222 19.64 -3.52 1.45
C ALA A 222 19.13 -3.18 0.04
N TRP A 223 18.31 -4.04 -0.57
CA TRP A 223 17.73 -3.74 -1.87
C TRP A 223 16.81 -2.51 -1.81
N VAL A 224 15.89 -2.43 -0.85
CA VAL A 224 14.95 -1.29 -0.74
C VAL A 224 15.70 0.02 -0.54
N GLN A 225 16.71 0.03 0.32
CA GLN A 225 17.51 1.23 0.62
C GLN A 225 18.38 1.71 -0.55
N ASN A 226 18.74 0.80 -1.47
CA ASN A 226 19.65 1.09 -2.57
C ASN A 226 18.98 0.96 -3.95
N LYS A 227 17.64 0.88 -4.01
CA LYS A 227 16.92 0.58 -5.26
C LYS A 227 17.23 1.58 -6.37
N ASP A 228 17.29 2.88 -6.05
CA ASP A 228 17.52 3.94 -7.04
C ASP A 228 18.97 3.89 -7.55
N LEU A 229 19.93 3.62 -6.66
CA LEU A 229 21.34 3.40 -7.05
C LEU A 229 21.47 2.19 -7.99
N LEU A 230 20.85 1.07 -7.63
CA LEU A 230 20.91 -0.17 -8.41
C LEU A 230 20.23 -0.02 -9.77
N MET A 231 19.07 0.63 -9.82
CA MET A 231 18.25 0.70 -11.01
C MET A 231 18.68 1.82 -11.95
N ASP A 232 18.98 3.02 -11.42
CA ASP A 232 19.35 4.19 -12.21
C ASP A 232 20.85 4.31 -12.44
N HIS A 233 21.64 4.34 -11.38
CA HIS A 233 23.09 4.56 -11.51
C HIS A 233 23.81 3.35 -12.10
N TRP A 234 23.45 2.13 -11.70
CA TRP A 234 24.04 0.90 -12.25
C TRP A 234 23.30 0.39 -13.50
N GLN A 235 22.28 1.12 -13.97
CA GLN A 235 21.53 0.86 -15.20
C GLN A 235 20.94 -0.56 -15.29
N LEU A 236 20.62 -1.18 -14.15
CA LEU A 236 20.04 -2.53 -14.12
C LEU A 236 18.63 -2.60 -14.73
N LYS A 237 17.94 -1.45 -14.89
CA LYS A 237 16.64 -1.35 -15.58
C LYS A 237 16.64 -1.99 -16.98
N GLN A 238 17.79 -2.04 -17.67
CA GLN A 238 17.91 -2.65 -19.00
C GLN A 238 18.05 -4.17 -18.97
N ARG A 239 18.37 -4.75 -17.81
CA ARG A 239 18.69 -6.19 -17.66
C ARG A 239 17.70 -6.94 -16.77
N ILE A 240 17.04 -6.24 -15.84
CA ILE A 240 16.16 -6.85 -14.84
C ILE A 240 14.89 -6.00 -14.76
N LYS A 241 13.73 -6.66 -14.65
CA LYS A 241 12.47 -5.96 -14.34
C LYS A 241 12.61 -5.24 -12.99
N PRO A 242 12.11 -3.99 -12.86
CA PRO A 242 12.10 -3.29 -11.59
C PRO A 242 11.25 -4.05 -10.56
N GLY A 243 11.48 -3.77 -9.28
CA GLY A 243 10.77 -4.40 -8.16
C GLY A 243 11.45 -5.63 -7.57
N TYR A 244 11.03 -5.95 -6.35
CA TYR A 244 11.52 -7.09 -5.58
C TYR A 244 10.34 -7.85 -4.99
N ARG A 245 10.31 -9.16 -5.22
CA ARG A 245 9.22 -10.06 -4.81
C ARG A 245 9.80 -11.11 -3.89
N SER A 246 9.28 -11.15 -2.67
CA SER A 246 9.65 -12.12 -1.67
C SER A 246 8.47 -12.97 -1.28
N LEU A 247 8.68 -14.28 -1.14
CA LEU A 247 7.70 -15.21 -0.58
C LEU A 247 8.13 -15.62 0.83
N PHE A 248 7.36 -15.23 1.84
CA PHE A 248 7.51 -15.65 3.22
C PHE A 248 6.66 -16.90 3.46
N TYR A 249 7.29 -17.99 3.89
CA TYR A 249 6.58 -19.24 4.14
C TYR A 249 6.97 -19.87 5.47
N GLY A 250 6.01 -20.51 6.13
CA GLY A 250 6.23 -21.21 7.38
C GLY A 250 4.98 -21.23 8.26
N PRO A 251 5.02 -21.89 9.42
CA PRO A 251 3.88 -22.01 10.32
C PRO A 251 3.25 -20.65 10.67
N PRO A 252 1.96 -20.60 11.03
CA PRO A 252 1.35 -19.39 11.56
C PRO A 252 2.05 -18.95 12.87
N GLY A 253 2.04 -17.65 13.17
CA GLY A 253 2.61 -17.11 14.42
C GLY A 253 4.14 -16.99 14.47
N THR A 254 4.85 -17.25 13.38
CA THR A 254 6.33 -17.12 13.29
C THR A 254 6.84 -15.72 12.93
N GLY A 255 5.94 -14.73 12.82
CA GLY A 255 6.32 -13.33 12.64
C GLY A 255 6.40 -12.82 11.19
N LYS A 256 5.80 -13.51 10.21
CA LYS A 256 5.76 -13.09 8.80
C LYS A 256 5.20 -11.67 8.62
N THR A 257 3.98 -11.42 9.11
CA THR A 257 3.31 -10.11 9.04
C THR A 257 4.04 -9.05 9.87
N LEU A 258 4.51 -9.40 11.07
CA LEU A 258 5.30 -8.50 11.92
C LEU A 258 6.59 -8.05 11.23
N THR A 259 7.29 -8.98 10.55
CA THR A 259 8.52 -8.68 9.80
C THR A 259 8.24 -7.68 8.68
N ALA A 260 7.14 -7.83 7.95
CA ALA A 260 6.75 -6.88 6.91
C ALA A 260 6.49 -5.47 7.50
N CYS A 261 5.73 -5.37 8.60
CA CYS A 261 5.49 -4.08 9.29
C CYS A 261 6.80 -3.42 9.74
N LEU A 262 7.70 -4.20 10.35
CA LEU A 262 8.98 -3.71 10.83
C LEU A 262 9.91 -3.30 9.70
N LEU A 263 9.87 -4.01 8.57
CA LEU A 263 10.64 -3.68 7.38
C LEU A 263 10.19 -2.32 6.84
N GLY A 264 8.88 -2.11 6.68
CA GLY A 264 8.33 -0.80 6.30
C GLY A 264 8.70 0.32 7.26
N LYS A 265 8.56 0.09 8.57
CA LYS A 265 8.98 1.05 9.60
C LYS A 265 10.47 1.38 9.52
N LYS A 266 11.33 0.40 9.20
CA LYS A 266 12.79 0.59 9.10
C LYS A 266 13.19 1.44 7.90
N VAL A 267 12.46 1.34 6.78
CA VAL A 267 12.72 2.09 5.54
C VAL A 267 11.87 3.36 5.40
N GLY A 268 10.92 3.59 6.30
CA GLY A 268 10.01 4.73 6.25
C GLY A 268 8.91 4.61 5.18
N LEU A 269 8.58 3.40 4.74
CA LEU A 269 7.56 3.15 3.72
C LEU A 269 6.29 2.53 4.34
N PRO A 270 5.09 3.01 3.95
CA PRO A 270 3.83 2.39 4.35
C PRO A 270 3.71 0.94 3.86
N VAL A 271 3.12 0.08 4.68
CA VAL A 271 2.87 -1.33 4.36
C VAL A 271 1.37 -1.55 4.23
N PHE A 272 0.94 -2.00 3.05
CA PHE A 272 -0.46 -2.28 2.76
C PHE A 272 -0.70 -3.79 2.73
N HIS A 273 -1.50 -4.26 3.67
CA HIS A 273 -1.99 -5.63 3.79
C HIS A 273 -3.16 -5.88 2.85
N VAL A 274 -3.05 -6.93 2.04
CA VAL A 274 -4.07 -7.42 1.11
C VAL A 274 -4.35 -8.88 1.40
N GLU A 275 -5.59 -9.20 1.75
CA GLU A 275 -6.01 -10.58 1.98
C GLU A 275 -6.49 -11.19 0.66
N LEU A 276 -5.72 -12.14 0.13
CA LEU A 276 -5.95 -12.68 -1.22
C LEU A 276 -7.28 -13.43 -1.34
N SER A 277 -7.70 -14.13 -0.28
CA SER A 277 -8.99 -14.80 -0.18
C SER A 277 -10.16 -13.82 -0.39
N ASN A 278 -10.06 -12.60 0.13
CA ASN A 278 -11.09 -11.56 -0.01
C ASN A 278 -11.12 -10.93 -1.41
N VAL A 279 -9.96 -10.81 -2.06
CA VAL A 279 -9.83 -10.28 -3.42
C VAL A 279 -10.43 -11.25 -4.45
N LEU A 280 -10.12 -12.54 -4.32
CA LEU A 280 -10.51 -13.56 -5.30
C LEU A 280 -11.97 -14.02 -5.18
N SER A 281 -12.65 -13.71 -4.06
CA SER A 281 -14.02 -14.15 -3.79
C SER A 281 -15.11 -13.15 -4.20
N LYS A 282 -14.77 -11.88 -4.44
CA LYS A 282 -15.75 -10.80 -4.65
C LYS A 282 -15.77 -10.32 -6.10
N TYR A 283 -16.72 -10.83 -6.88
CA TYR A 283 -17.17 -10.35 -8.20
C TYR A 283 -16.15 -10.36 -9.35
N ILE A 284 -16.42 -11.21 -10.35
CA ILE A 284 -15.67 -11.28 -11.61
C ILE A 284 -15.81 -9.94 -12.35
N GLY A 285 -14.75 -9.11 -12.35
CA GLY A 285 -14.64 -7.86 -13.11
C GLY A 285 -14.40 -6.59 -12.26
N GLU A 286 -15.04 -6.45 -11.09
CA GLU A 286 -14.76 -5.33 -10.17
C GLU A 286 -13.41 -5.49 -9.47
N THR A 287 -13.01 -6.74 -9.20
CA THR A 287 -11.70 -7.07 -8.62
C THR A 287 -10.53 -6.56 -9.45
N GLU A 288 -10.58 -6.69 -10.79
CA GLU A 288 -9.48 -6.28 -11.66
C GLU A 288 -9.31 -4.76 -11.65
N LYS A 289 -10.40 -4.00 -11.68
CA LYS A 289 -10.35 -2.53 -11.56
C LYS A 289 -9.80 -2.09 -10.22
N ASN A 290 -10.20 -2.78 -9.13
CA ASN A 290 -9.74 -2.46 -7.79
C ASN A 290 -8.26 -2.84 -7.59
N LEU A 291 -7.81 -3.97 -8.15
CA LEU A 291 -6.40 -4.37 -8.17
C LEU A 291 -5.57 -3.42 -9.03
N ALA A 292 -6.06 -3.02 -10.21
CA ALA A 292 -5.39 -2.05 -11.06
C ALA A 292 -5.11 -0.76 -10.26
N LYS A 293 -6.16 -0.19 -9.66
CA LYS A 293 -6.08 1.00 -8.79
C LYS A 293 -5.13 0.83 -7.61
N LEU A 294 -5.11 -0.35 -6.98
CA LEU A 294 -4.18 -0.66 -5.88
C LEU A 294 -2.72 -0.55 -6.34
N PHE A 295 -2.37 -1.23 -7.43
CA PHE A 295 -1.00 -1.22 -7.95
C PHE A 295 -0.60 0.14 -8.53
N ASP A 296 -1.53 0.86 -9.16
CA ASP A 296 -1.26 2.20 -9.68
C ASP A 296 -0.92 3.15 -8.52
N ARG A 297 -1.74 3.16 -7.45
CA ARG A 297 -1.47 3.92 -6.22
C ARG A 297 -0.17 3.49 -5.54
N ALA A 298 0.08 2.19 -5.45
CA ALA A 298 1.29 1.67 -4.87
C ALA A 298 2.53 2.17 -5.64
N ASN A 299 2.47 2.23 -6.97
CA ASN A 299 3.58 2.72 -7.79
C ASN A 299 3.82 4.22 -7.58
N TYR A 300 2.75 5.01 -7.42
CA TYR A 300 2.89 6.45 -7.17
C TYR A 300 3.49 6.78 -5.80
N HIS A 301 3.24 5.94 -4.79
CA HIS A 301 3.64 6.20 -3.40
C HIS A 301 4.72 5.25 -2.86
N ASP A 302 5.30 4.41 -3.71
CA ASP A 302 6.32 3.42 -3.34
C ASP A 302 5.91 2.52 -2.15
N TRP A 303 4.66 2.07 -2.12
CA TRP A 303 4.13 1.25 -1.02
C TRP A 303 4.78 -0.14 -0.97
N ILE A 304 4.89 -0.70 0.24
CA ILE A 304 5.17 -2.12 0.39
C ILE A 304 3.84 -2.86 0.35
N LEU A 305 3.67 -3.77 -0.61
CA LEU A 305 2.47 -4.59 -0.72
C LEU A 305 2.68 -5.93 -0.03
N PHE A 306 1.93 -6.18 1.04
CA PHE A 306 1.94 -7.44 1.77
C PHE A 306 0.66 -8.23 1.46
N PHE A 307 0.81 -9.34 0.75
CA PHE A 307 -0.28 -10.24 0.42
C PHE A 307 -0.27 -11.43 1.37
N ASP A 308 -1.29 -11.57 2.21
CA ASP A 308 -1.44 -12.72 3.10
C ASP A 308 -2.33 -13.81 2.46
N GLU A 309 -2.25 -15.02 3.01
CA GLU A 309 -2.98 -16.21 2.53
C GLU A 309 -2.71 -16.54 1.06
N ALA A 310 -1.45 -16.43 0.63
CA ALA A 310 -1.06 -16.74 -0.75
C ALA A 310 -1.30 -18.21 -1.15
N ASP A 311 -1.64 -19.08 -0.20
CA ASP A 311 -2.14 -20.42 -0.47
C ASP A 311 -3.40 -20.48 -1.33
N SER A 312 -4.24 -19.44 -1.30
CA SER A 312 -5.39 -19.32 -2.19
C SER A 312 -4.99 -19.27 -3.69
N LEU A 313 -3.75 -18.84 -4.00
CA LEU A 313 -3.20 -18.82 -5.35
C LEU A 313 -2.68 -20.18 -5.79
N PHE A 314 -2.28 -21.05 -4.85
CA PHE A 314 -1.69 -22.37 -5.13
C PHE A 314 -2.73 -23.46 -5.35
N GLY A 315 -3.84 -23.42 -4.61
CA GLY A 315 -4.84 -24.49 -4.60
C GLY A 315 -5.70 -24.62 -5.87
N LYS A 316 -5.76 -23.60 -6.73
CA LYS A 316 -6.70 -23.54 -7.87
C LYS A 316 -6.16 -24.09 -9.21
N ARG A 317 -4.94 -24.64 -9.25
CA ARG A 317 -4.40 -25.32 -10.46
C ARG A 317 -4.85 -26.78 -10.60
N LEU A 318 -5.99 -27.16 -10.03
CA LEU A 318 -6.60 -28.48 -10.29
C LEU A 318 -7.33 -28.46 -11.64
N GLU A 319 -7.22 -29.57 -12.36
CA GLU A 319 -7.66 -29.75 -13.74
C GLU A 319 -9.06 -29.16 -14.03
N SER A 320 -9.09 -28.23 -14.97
CA SER A 320 -10.25 -27.46 -15.38
C SER A 320 -11.36 -28.32 -15.98
N GLN A 321 -12.52 -28.39 -15.33
CA GLN A 321 -13.75 -28.93 -15.95
C GLN A 321 -14.89 -27.89 -16.06
N SER A 322 -14.88 -26.79 -15.29
CA SER A 322 -15.95 -25.78 -15.33
C SER A 322 -15.52 -24.42 -15.90
N SER A 323 -16.48 -23.64 -16.41
CA SER A 323 -16.26 -22.26 -16.89
C SER A 323 -15.86 -21.30 -15.78
N ASN A 324 -16.31 -21.52 -14.54
CA ASN A 324 -15.96 -20.71 -13.37
C ASN A 324 -14.49 -20.86 -12.98
N ASP A 325 -13.90 -22.06 -13.14
CA ASP A 325 -12.49 -22.30 -12.84
C ASP A 325 -11.56 -21.57 -13.81
N ARG A 326 -11.98 -21.43 -15.08
CA ARG A 326 -11.21 -20.67 -16.08
C ARG A 326 -11.13 -19.18 -15.74
N ALA A 327 -12.26 -18.58 -15.31
CA ALA A 327 -12.30 -17.19 -14.88
C ALA A 327 -11.42 -16.95 -13.65
N ALA A 328 -11.46 -17.86 -12.67
CA ALA A 328 -10.60 -17.78 -11.49
C ALA A 328 -9.10 -17.88 -11.84
N ASN A 329 -8.73 -18.78 -12.76
CA ASN A 329 -7.34 -18.91 -13.21
C ASN A 329 -6.84 -17.67 -13.98
N GLN A 330 -7.71 -17.03 -14.76
CA GLN A 330 -7.40 -15.77 -15.43
C GLN A 330 -7.14 -14.64 -14.42
N GLN A 331 -7.95 -14.52 -13.37
CA GLN A 331 -7.75 -13.53 -12.31
C GLN A 331 -6.44 -13.74 -11.54
N VAL A 332 -6.11 -14.99 -11.21
CA VAL A 332 -4.82 -15.33 -10.58
C VAL A 332 -3.66 -14.96 -11.50
N SER A 333 -3.79 -15.23 -12.80
CA SER A 333 -2.76 -14.87 -13.79
C SER A 333 -2.58 -13.36 -13.91
N TYR A 334 -3.67 -12.60 -13.93
CA TYR A 334 -3.66 -11.14 -13.94
C TYR A 334 -2.99 -10.57 -12.69
N LEU A 335 -3.36 -11.06 -11.50
CA LEU A 335 -2.75 -10.63 -10.24
C LEU A 335 -1.24 -10.89 -10.24
N LEU A 336 -0.80 -12.08 -10.67
CA LEU A 336 0.63 -12.40 -10.72
C LEU A 336 1.37 -11.51 -11.70
N GLN A 337 0.78 -11.19 -12.85
CA GLN A 337 1.36 -10.24 -13.78
C GLN A 337 1.52 -8.85 -13.15
N ARG A 338 0.51 -8.35 -12.42
CA ARG A 338 0.60 -7.07 -11.72
C ARG A 338 1.67 -7.07 -10.62
N ILE A 339 1.82 -8.18 -9.89
CA ILE A 339 2.92 -8.38 -8.92
C ILE A 339 4.29 -8.33 -9.63
N GLU A 340 4.39 -8.94 -10.82
CA GLU A 340 5.61 -8.99 -11.64
C GLU A 340 5.97 -7.65 -12.30
N ASP A 341 5.00 -6.77 -12.51
CA ASP A 341 5.20 -5.47 -13.14
C ASP A 341 5.33 -4.33 -12.11
N TYR A 342 5.00 -4.60 -10.84
CA TYR A 342 5.19 -3.64 -9.75
C TYR A 342 6.68 -3.37 -9.48
N ALA A 343 7.06 -2.08 -9.44
CA ALA A 343 8.44 -1.64 -9.28
C ALA A 343 8.92 -1.54 -7.82
N GLY A 344 8.00 -1.62 -6.85
CA GLY A 344 8.31 -1.61 -5.42
C GLY A 344 8.54 -3.00 -4.83
N LEU A 345 8.43 -3.10 -3.50
CA LEU A 345 8.57 -4.35 -2.76
C LEU A 345 7.20 -5.04 -2.61
N VAL A 346 7.12 -6.29 -3.08
CA VAL A 346 5.99 -7.18 -2.83
C VAL A 346 6.43 -8.31 -1.90
N ILE A 347 5.66 -8.54 -0.84
CA ILE A 347 5.83 -9.65 0.08
C ILE A 347 4.57 -10.50 0.02
N LEU A 348 4.70 -11.77 -0.39
CA LEU A 348 3.63 -12.75 -0.28
C LEU A 348 3.89 -13.59 0.97
N ALA A 349 2.86 -13.90 1.76
CA ALA A 349 2.94 -14.78 2.91
C ALA A 349 2.03 -16.01 2.72
N THR A 350 2.56 -17.19 3.05
CA THR A 350 1.78 -18.43 3.07
C THR A 350 2.10 -19.28 4.30
N ASN A 351 1.09 -20.00 4.77
CA ASN A 351 1.23 -20.98 5.85
C ASN A 351 1.57 -22.39 5.34
N LEU A 352 1.36 -22.66 4.04
CA LEU A 352 1.60 -23.96 3.45
C LEU A 352 3.09 -24.16 3.15
N GLN A 353 3.63 -25.28 3.64
CA GLN A 353 4.96 -25.79 3.28
C GLN A 353 4.90 -26.75 2.07
N SER A 354 3.72 -26.92 1.46
CA SER A 354 3.50 -27.84 0.35
C SER A 354 4.28 -27.45 -0.92
N HIS A 355 4.37 -28.38 -1.88
CA HIS A 355 5.11 -28.23 -3.13
C HIS A 355 4.64 -27.01 -3.92
N LEU A 356 5.31 -25.87 -3.72
CA LEU A 356 5.28 -24.75 -4.63
C LEU A 356 5.75 -25.25 -5.99
N ASP A 357 4.94 -25.05 -7.03
CA ASP A 357 5.36 -25.35 -8.40
C ASP A 357 6.62 -24.52 -8.73
N ASN A 358 7.62 -25.17 -9.32
CA ASN A 358 8.85 -24.55 -9.80
C ASN A 358 8.57 -23.32 -10.69
N ALA A 359 7.48 -23.33 -11.45
CA ALA A 359 7.09 -22.19 -12.29
C ALA A 359 6.68 -20.95 -11.47
N PHE A 360 6.13 -21.14 -10.27
CA PHE A 360 5.78 -20.06 -9.36
C PHE A 360 7.01 -19.55 -8.61
N ALA A 361 7.83 -20.47 -8.09
CA ALA A 361 9.05 -20.15 -7.35
C ALA A 361 10.00 -19.23 -8.14
N ARG A 362 10.13 -19.44 -9.46
CA ARG A 362 10.96 -18.62 -10.37
C ARG A 362 10.55 -17.15 -10.49
N ARG A 363 9.34 -16.79 -10.04
CA ARG A 363 8.82 -15.40 -10.09
C ARG A 363 9.27 -14.55 -8.90
N PHE A 364 9.85 -15.18 -7.88
CA PHE A 364 10.33 -14.54 -6.66
C PHE A 364 11.85 -14.46 -6.67
N GLN A 365 12.39 -13.31 -6.27
CA GLN A 365 13.82 -13.14 -6.07
C GLN A 365 14.28 -13.82 -4.78
N SER A 366 13.41 -13.87 -3.77
CA SER A 366 13.68 -14.53 -2.49
C SER A 366 12.51 -15.38 -2.02
N MET A 367 12.83 -16.56 -1.49
CA MET A 367 11.88 -17.42 -0.77
C MET A 367 12.39 -17.65 0.64
N ILE A 368 11.77 -16.99 1.60
CA ILE A 368 12.26 -16.91 2.98
C ILE A 368 11.44 -17.81 3.89
N ARG A 369 12.12 -18.79 4.48
CA ARG A 369 11.52 -19.69 5.47
C ARG A 369 11.46 -19.01 6.83
N PHE A 370 10.31 -19.09 7.48
CA PHE A 370 10.11 -18.71 8.88
C PHE A 370 9.88 -19.97 9.71
N PRO A 371 10.95 -20.63 10.19
CA PRO A 371 10.81 -21.82 11.02
C PRO A 371 10.24 -21.48 12.40
N LYS A 372 9.83 -22.52 13.15
CA LYS A 372 9.55 -22.33 14.58
C LYS A 372 10.84 -21.90 15.31
N PRO A 373 10.74 -21.00 16.30
CA PRO A 373 11.92 -20.54 17.05
C PRO A 373 12.54 -21.70 17.84
N ASN A 374 13.87 -21.71 17.94
CA ASN A 374 14.61 -22.64 18.78
C ASN A 374 14.44 -22.26 20.29
N PRO A 375 14.92 -23.08 21.25
CA PRO A 375 14.77 -22.77 22.67
C PRO A 375 15.35 -21.41 23.09
N GLU A 376 16.52 -21.04 22.59
CA GLU A 376 17.17 -19.76 22.90
C GLU A 376 16.33 -18.56 22.42
N GLN A 377 15.80 -18.65 21.20
CA GLN A 377 14.90 -17.65 20.62
C GLN A 377 13.57 -17.58 21.34
N ARG A 378 13.01 -18.73 21.77
CA ARG A 378 11.79 -18.75 22.58
C ARG A 378 12.02 -18.10 23.93
N LEU A 379 13.18 -18.33 24.57
CA LEU A 379 13.53 -17.66 25.81
C LEU A 379 13.58 -16.15 25.61
N GLN A 380 14.24 -15.66 24.56
CA GLN A 380 14.24 -14.24 24.23
C GLN A 380 12.80 -13.70 24.04
N LEU A 381 11.95 -14.40 23.28
CA LEU A 381 10.56 -14.01 23.08
C LEU A 381 9.77 -13.95 24.40
N TRP A 382 9.96 -14.91 25.30
CA TRP A 382 9.33 -14.90 26.63
C TRP A 382 9.79 -13.70 27.46
N GLN A 383 11.10 -13.43 27.47
CA GLN A 383 11.69 -12.32 28.20
C GLN A 383 11.16 -10.98 27.67
N ASP A 384 11.22 -10.75 26.36
CA ASP A 384 10.75 -9.52 25.72
C ASP A 384 9.25 -9.28 25.93
N THR A 385 8.48 -10.37 26.07
CA THR A 385 7.02 -10.34 26.25
C THR A 385 6.61 -10.08 27.71
N PHE A 386 7.29 -10.68 28.69
CA PHE A 386 6.87 -10.67 30.10
C PHE A 386 7.73 -9.79 31.03
N ILE A 387 8.97 -9.47 30.66
CA ILE A 387 9.90 -8.72 31.51
C ILE A 387 9.79 -7.22 31.22
N ASN A 388 10.02 -6.40 32.26
CA ASN A 388 9.96 -4.93 32.21
C ASN A 388 8.61 -4.38 31.72
N LYS A 389 7.52 -5.09 32.03
CA LYS A 389 6.15 -4.69 31.70
C LYS A 389 5.45 -4.08 32.93
N PRO A 390 4.35 -3.32 32.74
CA PRO A 390 3.63 -2.69 33.86
C PRO A 390 2.95 -3.70 34.80
N PHE A 391 2.85 -4.98 34.43
CA PHE A 391 2.30 -6.04 35.27
C PHE A 391 3.40 -6.80 36.02
N LYS A 392 3.05 -7.34 37.19
CA LYS A 392 3.98 -8.13 38.02
C LYS A 392 3.90 -9.61 37.68
N VAL A 393 5.05 -10.26 37.52
CA VAL A 393 5.18 -11.71 37.36
C VAL A 393 5.68 -12.31 38.68
N ALA A 394 5.17 -13.49 39.03
CA ALA A 394 5.60 -14.21 40.22
C ALA A 394 6.95 -14.93 40.01
N LYS A 395 7.71 -15.07 41.10
CA LYS A 395 9.11 -15.54 41.05
C LYS A 395 9.21 -17.04 40.68
N ASP A 396 8.10 -17.75 40.83
CA ASP A 396 7.89 -19.16 40.48
C ASP A 396 7.65 -19.38 38.97
N VAL A 397 7.60 -18.31 38.17
CA VAL A 397 7.48 -18.41 36.71
C VAL A 397 8.87 -18.56 36.10
N ASP A 398 9.14 -19.76 35.59
CA ASP A 398 10.41 -20.11 34.96
C ASP A 398 10.26 -20.11 33.42
N PHE A 399 10.64 -19.00 32.80
CA PHE A 399 10.59 -18.85 31.34
C PHE A 399 11.62 -19.70 30.61
N GLU A 400 12.74 -20.04 31.24
CA GLU A 400 13.77 -20.89 30.66
C GLU A 400 13.26 -22.33 30.54
N ALA A 401 12.66 -22.86 31.61
CA ALA A 401 11.98 -24.15 31.56
C ALA A 401 10.92 -24.20 30.45
N PHE A 402 10.05 -23.19 30.36
CA PHE A 402 9.01 -23.15 29.33
C PHE A 402 9.56 -23.05 27.91
N ALA A 403 10.66 -22.32 27.70
CA ALA A 403 11.31 -22.22 26.42
C ALA A 403 11.90 -23.56 25.95
N HIS A 404 12.41 -24.38 26.86
CA HIS A 404 12.95 -25.71 26.54
C HIS A 404 11.86 -26.78 26.38
N GLU A 405 10.84 -26.77 27.22
CA GLU A 405 9.82 -27.81 27.27
C GLU A 405 8.79 -27.72 26.14
N TYR A 406 8.40 -26.52 25.73
CA TYR A 406 7.27 -26.32 24.81
C TYR A 406 7.67 -25.68 23.48
N GLU A 407 7.30 -26.32 22.36
CA GLU A 407 7.52 -25.79 21.00
C GLU A 407 6.45 -24.76 20.60
N LEU A 408 6.59 -23.55 21.13
CA LEU A 408 5.66 -22.44 20.92
C LEU A 408 6.22 -21.44 19.90
N THR A 409 5.33 -20.84 19.11
CA THR A 409 5.64 -19.70 18.24
C THR A 409 5.48 -18.38 18.98
N GLY A 410 6.00 -17.28 18.43
CA GLY A 410 5.79 -15.94 19.00
C GLY A 410 4.31 -15.59 19.14
N GLY A 411 3.49 -15.96 18.15
CA GLY A 411 2.04 -15.81 18.22
C GLY A 411 1.40 -16.57 19.38
N ASN A 412 1.84 -17.81 19.65
CA ASN A 412 1.35 -18.54 20.82
C ASN A 412 1.73 -17.85 22.13
N ILE A 413 2.98 -17.36 22.26
CA ILE A 413 3.47 -16.67 23.48
C ILE A 413 2.64 -15.40 23.75
N ILE A 414 2.30 -14.62 22.72
CA ILE A 414 1.42 -13.45 22.84
C ILE A 414 0.00 -13.84 23.30
N ASN A 415 -0.56 -14.92 22.75
CA ASN A 415 -1.86 -15.43 23.19
C ASN A 415 -1.85 -15.89 24.66
N ILE A 416 -0.75 -16.52 25.08
CA ILE A 416 -0.55 -16.95 26.46
C ILE A 416 -0.43 -15.74 27.39
N LEU A 417 0.32 -14.70 27.00
CA LEU A 417 0.37 -13.43 27.73
C LEU A 417 -1.03 -12.86 27.92
N HIS A 418 -1.81 -12.75 26.84
CA HIS A 418 -3.15 -12.18 26.90
C HIS A 418 -4.04 -12.97 27.88
N TYR A 419 -4.03 -14.29 27.80
CA TYR A 419 -4.74 -15.16 28.74
C TYR A 419 -4.30 -14.93 30.19
N ALA A 420 -3.00 -14.91 30.44
CA ALA A 420 -2.44 -14.76 31.77
C ALA A 420 -2.77 -13.40 32.40
N CYS A 421 -2.69 -12.31 31.61
CA CYS A 421 -3.08 -10.97 32.03
C CYS A 421 -4.57 -10.89 32.42
N VAL A 422 -5.45 -11.47 31.60
CA VAL A 422 -6.90 -11.51 31.89
C VAL A 422 -7.21 -12.29 33.17
N LYS A 423 -6.44 -13.34 33.48
CA LYS A 423 -6.57 -14.06 34.76
C LYS A 423 -6.04 -13.26 35.94
N ALA A 424 -4.91 -12.59 35.77
CA ALA A 424 -4.24 -11.85 36.83
C ALA A 424 -4.96 -10.54 37.21
N VAL A 425 -5.63 -9.86 36.27
CA VAL A 425 -6.23 -8.52 36.51
C VAL A 425 -7.29 -8.52 37.61
N ASN A 426 -8.00 -9.65 37.78
CA ASN A 426 -9.06 -9.80 38.79
C ASN A 426 -8.52 -10.23 40.17
N ARG A 427 -7.21 -10.45 40.33
CA ARG A 427 -6.59 -10.87 41.60
C ARG A 427 -6.07 -9.69 42.40
N LYS A 428 -5.95 -9.87 43.72
CA LYS A 428 -5.25 -8.97 44.63
C LYS A 428 -4.17 -9.75 45.38
N PRO A 429 -2.87 -9.49 45.15
CA PRO A 429 -2.31 -8.51 44.20
C PRO A 429 -2.50 -8.94 42.74
N GLN A 430 -2.54 -7.96 41.82
CA GLN A 430 -2.55 -8.21 40.37
C GLN A 430 -1.18 -8.75 39.95
N LYS A 431 -1.11 -10.08 39.82
CA LYS A 431 0.14 -10.79 39.61
C LYS A 431 -0.11 -12.04 38.77
N ILE A 432 0.75 -12.25 37.78
CA ILE A 432 0.76 -13.46 36.94
C ILE A 432 1.51 -14.56 37.68
N HIS A 433 0.87 -15.71 37.86
CA HIS A 433 1.43 -16.89 38.49
C HIS A 433 1.79 -17.97 37.47
N LYS A 434 2.59 -18.95 37.88
CA LYS A 434 3.00 -20.08 37.03
C LYS A 434 1.80 -20.80 36.39
N ASP A 435 0.76 -21.04 37.19
CA ASP A 435 -0.46 -21.72 36.74
C ASP A 435 -1.18 -20.97 35.61
N ASP A 436 -1.12 -19.64 35.58
CA ASP A 436 -1.75 -18.86 34.51
C ASP A 436 -1.07 -19.11 33.17
N VAL A 437 0.26 -19.13 33.19
CA VAL A 437 1.09 -19.36 32.01
C VAL A 437 0.93 -20.79 31.51
N LEU A 438 0.97 -21.78 32.42
CA LEU A 438 0.76 -23.19 32.08
C LEU A 438 -0.64 -23.46 31.51
N ASN A 439 -1.68 -22.90 32.12
CA ASN A 439 -3.04 -23.00 31.58
C ASN A 439 -3.16 -22.34 30.20
N GLY A 440 -2.46 -21.22 29.99
CA GLY A 440 -2.36 -20.59 28.67
C GLY A 440 -1.68 -21.49 27.65
N ILE A 441 -0.55 -22.10 28.01
CA ILE A 441 0.20 -23.04 27.15
C ILE A 441 -0.68 -24.22 26.76
N GLN A 442 -1.38 -24.82 27.74
CA GLN A 442 -2.28 -25.95 27.49
C GLN A 442 -3.38 -25.57 26.49
N ARG A 443 -3.99 -24.38 26.62
CA ARG A 443 -5.01 -23.90 25.69
C ARG A 443 -4.50 -23.72 24.27
N GLU A 444 -3.29 -23.17 24.10
CA GLU A 444 -2.70 -23.00 22.77
C GLU A 444 -2.34 -24.35 22.13
N LEU A 445 -1.80 -25.30 22.91
CA LEU A 445 -1.52 -26.66 22.42
C LEU A 445 -2.81 -27.43 22.07
N GLN A 446 -3.91 -27.22 22.81
CA GLN A 446 -5.22 -27.78 22.49
C GLN A 446 -5.77 -27.22 21.16
N LYS A 447 -5.66 -25.90 20.94
CA LYS A 447 -6.09 -25.27 19.68
C LYS A 447 -5.34 -25.81 18.47
N GLU A 448 -4.06 -26.13 18.62
CA GLU A 448 -3.23 -26.74 17.56
C GLU A 448 -3.54 -28.24 17.34
N GLY A 449 -4.53 -28.82 18.02
CA GLY A 449 -4.88 -30.23 17.88
C GLY A 449 -3.84 -31.21 18.43
N LYS A 450 -2.87 -30.72 19.23
CA LYS A 450 -1.83 -31.55 19.86
C LYS A 450 -2.31 -32.24 21.14
N LEU A 451 -3.50 -31.91 21.62
CA LEU A 451 -4.13 -32.48 22.81
C LEU A 451 -5.56 -32.91 22.44
N ASN A 452 -5.74 -34.19 22.10
CA ASN A 452 -7.07 -34.78 21.90
C ASN A 452 -7.71 -35.11 23.25
N GLY A 453 -9.03 -34.95 23.32
CA GLY A 453 -9.83 -34.91 24.55
C GLY A 453 -9.65 -36.07 25.54
N SER A 454 -9.89 -35.71 26.81
CA SER A 454 -10.11 -36.51 28.03
C SER A 454 -8.98 -37.22 28.78
N ALA A 455 -7.69 -37.08 28.41
CA ALA A 455 -6.61 -37.78 29.12
C ALA A 455 -5.67 -36.94 30.02
N TYR A 456 -5.85 -35.63 30.16
CA TYR A 456 -4.85 -34.77 30.81
C TYR A 456 -5.45 -33.81 31.85
N SER A 457 -5.70 -34.37 33.04
CA SER A 457 -6.14 -33.66 34.24
C SER A 457 -5.00 -33.34 35.22
N SER A 458 -3.74 -33.64 34.88
CA SER A 458 -2.57 -33.30 35.70
C SER A 458 -1.45 -32.60 34.91
N TRP A 459 -0.68 -31.77 35.61
CA TRP A 459 0.42 -30.95 35.07
C TRP A 459 1.53 -31.74 34.37
N ASP A 460 1.65 -33.05 34.62
CA ASP A 460 2.76 -33.92 34.16
C ASP A 460 2.64 -34.40 32.70
N SER A 461 1.71 -33.86 31.93
CA SER A 461 1.13 -34.59 30.81
C SER A 461 0.96 -33.76 29.53
N LEU A 462 1.61 -32.60 29.49
CA LEU A 462 1.74 -31.78 28.29
C LEU A 462 2.82 -32.35 27.36
N PRO A 463 2.65 -32.30 26.03
CA PRO A 463 3.66 -32.76 25.09
C PRO A 463 4.92 -31.87 25.20
N THR A 464 5.99 -32.45 25.75
CA THR A 464 7.30 -31.83 25.89
C THR A 464 8.21 -32.19 24.70
N VAL A 465 9.19 -31.33 24.39
CA VAL A 465 10.28 -31.68 23.45
C VAL A 465 10.94 -32.99 23.88
N PRO A 466 11.12 -34.00 22.99
CA PRO A 466 11.78 -35.24 23.36
C PRO A 466 13.23 -34.97 23.81
N LYS A 467 13.59 -35.41 25.02
CA LYS A 467 14.97 -35.35 25.51
C LYS A 467 15.85 -36.19 24.58
N LYS A 468 16.86 -35.56 23.95
CA LYS A 468 17.90 -36.31 23.21
C LYS A 468 18.59 -37.26 24.20
N ASN A 469 18.38 -38.56 24.04
CA ASN A 469 19.20 -39.55 24.72
C ASN A 469 20.65 -39.40 24.25
N SER A 470 21.53 -38.93 25.13
CA SER A 470 22.98 -39.05 25.01
C SER A 470 23.36 -40.52 25.22
N ASN A 471 23.07 -41.36 24.24
CA ASN A 471 23.66 -42.69 24.09
C ASN A 471 23.31 -43.24 22.71
N SER A 472 24.22 -43.02 21.75
CA SER A 472 24.42 -43.96 20.66
C SER A 472 25.91 -44.06 20.32
N PRO A 473 26.39 -45.27 19.96
CA PRO A 473 27.81 -45.57 19.93
C PRO A 473 28.45 -45.10 18.63
N THR A 474 29.75 -44.86 18.71
CA THR A 474 30.69 -44.60 17.61
C THR A 474 30.44 -45.48 16.39
N GLY A 475 29.87 -44.89 15.33
CA GLY A 475 29.84 -45.45 13.98
C GLY A 475 30.67 -44.57 13.04
N LYS A 476 31.80 -45.10 12.56
CA LYS A 476 32.65 -44.47 11.53
C LYS A 476 31.84 -44.16 10.26
N PRO A 477 32.04 -43.02 9.58
CA PRO A 477 31.51 -42.82 8.25
C PRO A 477 32.43 -43.48 7.22
N LEU A 478 31.90 -44.44 6.46
CA LEU A 478 32.48 -44.88 5.19
C LEU A 478 32.04 -43.89 4.11
N TRP A 479 32.96 -43.08 3.60
CA TRP A 479 32.88 -42.45 2.28
C TRP A 479 34.28 -42.40 1.66
N LEU A 480 34.60 -43.39 0.84
CA LEU A 480 35.43 -43.21 -0.37
C LEU A 480 34.60 -42.32 -1.31
N GLY A 481 35.05 -41.25 -1.94
CA GLY A 481 36.33 -41.01 -2.61
C GLY A 481 35.99 -40.59 -4.03
N SER A 482 36.11 -39.31 -4.37
CA SER A 482 36.33 -38.83 -5.75
C SER A 482 36.72 -37.35 -5.71
N SER A 483 38.02 -37.14 -5.87
CA SER A 483 38.68 -35.86 -6.08
C SER A 483 38.30 -35.33 -7.46
N ILE A 484 37.87 -34.07 -7.55
CA ILE A 484 37.86 -33.30 -8.81
C ILE A 484 38.85 -32.15 -8.61
N THR A 485 39.98 -32.28 -9.29
CA THR A 485 40.96 -31.23 -9.56
C THR A 485 40.37 -30.24 -10.59
N MET A 486 40.39 -28.94 -10.29
CA MET A 486 40.23 -27.88 -11.29
C MET A 486 41.61 -27.32 -11.64
N GLU A 487 41.92 -27.29 -12.94
CA GLU A 487 42.81 -26.31 -13.57
C GLU A 487 42.01 -25.06 -13.94
#